data_AF-A0A8B9HRD6-F1
#
_entry.id   AF-A0A8B9HRD6-F1
#
_cell.length_a   1.000
_cell.length_b   1.000
_cell.length_c   1.000
_cell.angle_alpha   90.00
_cell.angle_beta   90.00
_cell.angle_gamma   90.00
#
_symmetry.space_group_name_H-M   'P 1'
#
loop_
_entity.id
_entity.type
_entity.pdbx_description
1 polymer ?
#
loop_
_entity_poly.entity_id
_entity_poly.type
_entity_poly.pdbx_seq_one_letter_code
_entity_poly.pdbx_strand_id
1 'polypeptide(L)'
;ICSLSKNVGAVNFFCNYEESRGNYLVDADGNRMLDLYTQISSVPIGYNHPALMKAVTNPIHLSAFVNRPALGILPPENFPEKLVESLLSIAPTGMTRVQTMACGSCSNENAYKAMFIWYKNKERGTNSPSADEVSSCMINQGPGCPDLSILSFMGGFHGRTLGCLATTHSKVIHKLDIPSFDWPIASFPRLQYPLEEFVRENAQEEARCLEEVEDLIVKWRQKGKPVAGIVVEPIQAEGGDNHASPDFFIKLRNIARKGYRIFNTWMGDPSKNVFLTEVLNVIRRENLLDEVTRSGKVLLQGLYELQAQYPHILSRARGQGTFCAVDARDDVTRDNLLLKTRDKGVLLGGCGDRSIRFRPALVFKEYHAHQFLNIFNDVLSEYK
;
A
#
# COMPACT_ATOMS: atom_id res chain seq x y z
N ILE A 1 30.42 3.29 -14.08
CA ILE A 1 29.43 3.76 -13.08
C ILE A 1 28.53 2.61 -12.62
N CYS A 2 27.95 1.78 -13.51
CA CYS A 2 27.19 0.57 -13.13
C CYS A 2 27.98 -0.53 -12.37
N SER A 3 29.31 -0.50 -12.35
CA SER A 3 30.13 -1.47 -11.60
C SER A 3 30.31 -1.12 -10.12
N LEU A 4 30.05 0.13 -9.71
CA LEU A 4 30.31 0.62 -8.34
C LEU A 4 29.18 0.31 -7.35
N SER A 5 28.04 -0.19 -7.82
CA SER A 5 26.79 -0.37 -7.05
C SER A 5 26.26 -1.81 -7.02
N LYS A 6 26.98 -2.77 -7.61
CA LYS A 6 26.58 -4.19 -7.66
C LYS A 6 26.47 -4.89 -6.29
N ASN A 7 26.76 -4.18 -5.19
CA ASN A 7 26.82 -4.72 -3.83
C ASN A 7 25.55 -4.54 -2.98
N VAL A 8 24.42 -4.13 -3.56
CA VAL A 8 23.15 -4.10 -2.83
C VAL A 8 22.20 -5.10 -3.47
N GLY A 9 21.96 -6.24 -2.81
CA GLY A 9 21.12 -7.34 -3.34
C GLY A 9 19.66 -6.97 -3.63
N ALA A 10 19.23 -5.74 -3.31
CA ALA A 10 17.90 -5.21 -3.64
C ALA A 10 17.84 -4.42 -4.97
N VAL A 11 18.99 -4.04 -5.55
CA VAL A 11 19.02 -3.33 -6.83
C VAL A 11 18.88 -4.34 -7.96
N ASN A 12 17.79 -4.26 -8.72
CA ASN A 12 17.57 -5.15 -9.86
C ASN A 12 18.41 -4.75 -11.07
N PHE A 13 18.35 -3.49 -11.50
CA PHE A 13 19.09 -2.90 -12.62
C PHE A 13 19.00 -1.36 -12.57
N PHE A 14 19.83 -0.67 -13.37
CA PHE A 14 19.79 0.78 -13.52
C PHE A 14 18.82 1.19 -14.63
N CYS A 15 18.07 2.27 -14.43
CA CYS A 15 17.02 2.71 -15.35
C CYS A 15 17.43 3.98 -16.10
N ASN A 16 17.07 4.05 -17.39
CA ASN A 16 17.04 5.28 -18.17
C ASN A 16 15.59 5.82 -18.15
N TYR A 17 15.32 6.68 -17.16
CA TYR A 17 13.98 7.25 -17.00
C TYR A 17 13.65 8.22 -18.12
N GLU A 18 14.63 8.92 -18.69
CA GLU A 18 14.48 9.88 -19.78
C GLU A 18 13.88 9.25 -21.05
N GLU A 19 14.16 7.97 -21.30
CA GLU A 19 13.63 7.19 -22.44
C GLU A 19 12.38 6.36 -22.10
N SER A 20 12.04 6.22 -20.81
CA SER A 20 10.87 5.45 -20.36
C SER A 20 9.55 6.16 -20.72
N ARG A 21 8.53 5.44 -21.20
CA ARG A 21 7.25 6.05 -21.66
C ARG A 21 6.06 5.17 -21.32
N GLY A 22 5.01 5.75 -20.73
CA GLY A 22 3.76 5.04 -20.44
C GLY A 22 4.01 3.82 -19.55
N ASN A 23 3.65 2.62 -20.03
CA ASN A 23 3.86 1.36 -19.32
C ASN A 23 5.24 0.72 -19.55
N TYR A 24 6.17 1.40 -20.23
CA TYR A 24 7.47 0.84 -20.59
C TYR A 24 8.62 1.51 -19.84
N LEU A 25 9.39 0.70 -19.12
CA LEU A 25 10.62 1.09 -18.44
C LEU A 25 11.82 0.73 -19.32
N VAL A 26 12.73 1.69 -19.50
CA VAL A 26 13.98 1.49 -20.22
C VAL A 26 15.12 1.37 -19.21
N ASP A 27 15.97 0.36 -19.35
CA ASP A 27 17.16 0.21 -18.52
C ASP A 27 18.38 0.93 -19.10
N ALA A 28 19.48 0.96 -18.35
CA ALA A 28 20.72 1.61 -18.76
C ALA A 28 21.43 0.92 -19.94
N ASP A 29 21.08 -0.33 -20.24
CA ASP A 29 21.64 -1.12 -21.35
C ASP A 29 20.75 -1.03 -22.61
N GLY A 30 19.65 -0.25 -22.55
CA GLY A 30 18.74 0.01 -23.66
C GLY A 30 17.59 -1.00 -23.80
N ASN A 31 17.45 -1.94 -22.87
CA ASN A 31 16.32 -2.87 -22.87
C ASN A 31 15.04 -2.11 -22.52
N ARG A 32 13.95 -2.40 -23.23
CA ARG A 32 12.63 -1.80 -22.99
C ARG A 32 11.66 -2.87 -22.53
N MET A 33 11.21 -2.75 -21.29
CA MET A 33 10.35 -3.75 -20.63
C MET A 33 8.95 -3.17 -20.38
N LEU A 34 7.92 -3.98 -20.60
CA LEU A 34 6.57 -3.70 -20.09
C LEU A 34 6.60 -3.80 -18.56
N ASP A 35 6.34 -2.71 -17.86
CA ASP A 35 6.42 -2.63 -16.41
C ASP A 35 5.04 -2.85 -15.75
N LEU A 36 4.88 -4.02 -15.12
CA LEU A 36 3.70 -4.37 -14.32
C LEU A 36 4.00 -4.34 -12.82
N TYR A 37 5.05 -3.64 -12.39
CA TYR A 37 5.41 -3.43 -10.99
C TYR A 37 5.41 -1.94 -10.60
N THR A 38 5.68 -1.05 -11.57
CA THR A 38 5.56 0.41 -11.51
C THR A 38 6.17 1.05 -10.26
N GLN A 39 7.44 0.70 -10.01
CA GLN A 39 8.20 1.21 -8.86
C GLN A 39 7.46 0.95 -7.54
N ILE A 40 7.01 -0.30 -7.34
CA ILE A 40 6.23 -0.70 -6.17
C ILE A 40 4.88 0.04 -6.13
N SER A 41 4.13 -0.02 -7.24
CA SER A 41 2.79 0.57 -7.36
C SER A 41 2.74 2.09 -7.12
N SER A 42 3.79 2.82 -7.47
CA SER A 42 3.93 4.26 -7.15
C SER A 42 3.94 5.18 -8.38
N VAL A 43 3.92 4.64 -9.59
CA VAL A 43 3.80 5.42 -10.84
C VAL A 43 2.36 5.38 -11.34
N PRO A 44 1.55 6.44 -11.14
CA PRO A 44 0.10 6.36 -11.34
C PRO A 44 -0.31 6.31 -12.81
N ILE A 45 0.26 7.18 -13.66
CA ILE A 45 -0.17 7.36 -15.07
C ILE A 45 0.96 7.07 -16.06
N GLY A 46 1.91 6.22 -15.66
CA GLY A 46 3.05 5.82 -16.49
C GLY A 46 4.18 6.84 -16.55
N TYR A 47 5.30 6.42 -17.16
CA TYR A 47 6.53 7.18 -17.27
C TYR A 47 6.41 8.34 -18.25
N ASN A 48 6.97 9.50 -17.88
CA ASN A 48 7.03 10.72 -18.70
C ASN A 48 5.70 11.10 -19.36
N HIS A 49 4.61 10.96 -18.60
CA HIS A 49 3.28 11.31 -19.10
C HIS A 49 3.26 12.78 -19.57
N PRO A 50 2.79 13.08 -20.80
CA PRO A 50 2.87 14.43 -21.38
C PRO A 50 2.22 15.51 -20.51
N ALA A 51 1.13 15.17 -19.81
CA ALA A 51 0.47 16.09 -18.89
C ALA A 51 1.36 16.50 -17.70
N LEU A 52 2.13 15.56 -17.14
CA LEU A 52 3.07 15.86 -16.06
C LEU A 52 4.25 16.67 -16.55
N MET A 53 4.78 16.34 -17.74
CA MET A 53 5.85 17.13 -18.37
C MET A 53 5.41 18.58 -18.57
N LYS A 54 4.19 18.78 -19.09
CA LYS A 54 3.60 20.12 -19.25
C LYS A 54 3.44 20.85 -17.91
N ALA A 55 3.07 20.14 -16.85
CA ALA A 55 2.96 20.73 -15.51
C ALA A 55 4.31 21.18 -14.97
N VAL A 56 5.39 20.41 -15.18
CA VAL A 56 6.74 20.76 -14.72
C VAL A 56 7.33 21.93 -15.50
N THR A 57 7.12 21.97 -16.81
CA THR A 57 7.65 23.05 -17.67
C THR A 57 6.85 24.35 -17.60
N ASN A 58 5.73 24.38 -16.85
CA ASN A 58 4.94 25.58 -16.68
C ASN A 58 5.68 26.58 -15.77
N PRO A 59 6.03 27.80 -16.25
CA PRO A 59 6.77 28.79 -15.46
C PRO A 59 6.10 29.14 -14.13
N ILE A 60 4.76 29.08 -14.06
CA ILE A 60 3.98 29.37 -12.84
C ILE A 60 4.31 28.38 -11.71
N HIS A 61 4.71 27.16 -12.04
CA HIS A 61 4.98 26.12 -11.04
C HIS A 61 6.43 26.10 -10.56
N LEU A 62 7.37 26.81 -11.21
CA LEU A 62 8.81 26.73 -10.92
C LEU A 62 9.13 27.00 -9.44
N SER A 63 8.50 28.01 -8.84
CA SER A 63 8.70 28.34 -7.43
C SER A 63 8.39 27.17 -6.49
N ALA A 64 7.36 26.37 -6.80
CA ALA A 64 6.97 25.22 -5.96
C ALA A 64 8.01 24.09 -5.96
N PHE A 65 8.89 24.01 -6.97
CA PHE A 65 9.95 23.00 -7.06
C PHE A 65 11.23 23.39 -6.33
N VAL A 66 11.53 24.69 -6.24
CA VAL A 66 12.79 25.19 -5.66
C VAL A 66 12.62 25.76 -4.26
N ASN A 67 11.40 26.19 -3.89
CA ASN A 67 11.09 26.73 -2.57
C ASN A 67 10.22 25.73 -1.80
N ARG A 68 10.83 24.91 -0.94
CA ARG A 68 10.12 23.94 -0.10
C ARG A 68 9.73 24.57 1.25
N PRO A 69 8.45 24.90 1.48
CA PRO A 69 8.03 25.57 2.71
C PRO A 69 7.92 24.61 3.89
N ALA A 70 8.03 25.16 5.10
CA ALA A 70 7.55 24.51 6.32
C ALA A 70 6.01 24.64 6.38
N LEU A 71 5.30 23.71 5.74
CA LEU A 71 3.85 23.80 5.48
C LEU A 71 2.96 24.03 6.71
N GLY A 72 3.39 23.58 7.89
CA GLY A 72 2.63 23.78 9.14
C GLY A 72 2.66 25.22 9.69
N ILE A 73 3.57 26.08 9.20
CA ILE A 73 3.76 27.45 9.70
C ILE A 73 3.78 28.52 8.60
N LEU A 74 4.29 28.18 7.42
CA LEU A 74 4.48 29.10 6.30
C LEU A 74 3.96 28.47 4.99
N PRO A 75 2.66 28.11 4.90
CA PRO A 75 2.11 27.54 3.67
C PRO A 75 2.10 28.59 2.54
N PRO A 76 2.26 28.16 1.27
CA PRO A 76 2.08 29.06 0.13
C PRO A 76 0.62 29.48 0.02
N GLU A 77 0.38 30.64 -0.60
CA GLU A 77 -0.95 31.26 -0.73
C GLU A 77 -2.01 30.30 -1.31
N ASN A 78 -1.66 29.55 -2.36
CA ASN A 78 -2.55 28.63 -3.05
C ASN A 78 -2.68 27.24 -2.39
N PHE A 79 -2.12 27.02 -1.19
CA PHE A 79 -2.13 25.70 -0.56
C PHE A 79 -3.54 25.16 -0.28
N PRO A 80 -4.48 25.94 0.30
CA PRO A 80 -5.84 25.45 0.55
C PRO A 80 -6.57 25.04 -0.73
N GLU A 81 -6.47 25.85 -1.78
CA GLU A 81 -7.08 25.58 -3.10
C GLU A 81 -6.52 24.29 -3.70
N LYS A 82 -5.19 24.11 -3.65
CA LYS A 82 -4.55 22.88 -4.14
C LYS A 82 -4.97 21.66 -3.35
N LEU A 83 -5.21 21.75 -2.05
CA LEU A 83 -5.77 20.65 -1.26
C LEU A 83 -7.21 20.33 -1.68
N VAL A 84 -8.02 21.35 -1.98
CA VAL A 84 -9.40 21.18 -2.47
C VAL A 84 -9.42 20.49 -3.83
N GLU A 85 -8.64 20.98 -4.79
CA GLU A 85 -8.54 20.43 -6.15
C GLU A 85 -8.00 18.99 -6.19
N SER A 86 -7.16 18.63 -5.21
CA SER A 86 -6.51 17.32 -5.15
C SER A 86 -7.15 16.41 -4.10
N LEU A 87 -6.63 16.38 -2.88
CA LEU A 87 -6.95 15.39 -1.85
C LEU A 87 -8.41 15.47 -1.36
N LEU A 88 -8.96 16.67 -1.20
CA LEU A 88 -10.35 16.80 -0.73
C LEU A 88 -11.38 16.52 -1.83
N SER A 89 -11.02 16.69 -3.11
CA SER A 89 -11.88 16.29 -4.24
C SER A 89 -12.14 14.78 -4.32
N ILE A 90 -11.36 13.98 -3.60
CA ILE A 90 -11.46 12.52 -3.49
C ILE A 90 -11.61 12.07 -2.02
N ALA A 91 -12.07 12.96 -1.14
CA ALA A 91 -12.20 12.67 0.28
C ALA A 91 -13.17 11.48 0.52
N PRO A 92 -12.78 10.48 1.34
CA PRO A 92 -13.68 9.41 1.74
C PRO A 92 -14.91 9.95 2.48
N THR A 93 -16.05 9.26 2.33
CA THR A 93 -17.31 9.65 2.98
C THR A 93 -17.14 9.83 4.50
N GLY A 94 -17.56 10.99 5.01
CA GLY A 94 -17.45 11.35 6.43
C GLY A 94 -16.08 11.91 6.86
N MET A 95 -15.08 11.92 5.98
CA MET A 95 -13.76 12.51 6.28
C MET A 95 -13.62 13.91 5.68
N THR A 96 -13.92 14.93 6.48
CA THR A 96 -13.88 16.35 6.05
C THR A 96 -12.56 17.08 6.28
N ARG A 97 -11.54 16.38 6.77
CA ARG A 97 -10.23 16.97 7.12
C ARG A 97 -9.12 16.14 6.50
N VAL A 98 -8.09 16.82 6.03
CA VAL A 98 -6.89 16.20 5.49
C VAL A 98 -5.68 16.72 6.23
N GLN A 99 -4.73 15.82 6.46
CA GLN A 99 -3.39 16.18 6.87
C GLN A 99 -2.41 15.44 5.97
N THR A 100 -1.55 16.19 5.29
CA THR A 100 -0.60 15.69 4.31
C THR A 100 0.64 15.11 5.00
N MET A 101 1.33 14.16 4.38
CA MET A 101 2.63 13.62 4.84
C MET A 101 3.52 13.34 3.64
N ALA A 102 4.82 13.12 3.87
CA ALA A 102 5.77 12.88 2.80
C ALA A 102 5.83 11.41 2.32
N CYS A 103 5.47 10.45 3.18
CA CYS A 103 5.48 9.02 2.82
C CYS A 103 4.47 8.21 3.64
N GLY A 104 4.24 6.95 3.26
CA GLY A 104 3.31 6.05 3.95
C GLY A 104 3.64 5.81 5.43
N SER A 105 4.93 5.65 5.78
CA SER A 105 5.32 5.42 7.18
C SER A 105 4.96 6.61 8.07
N CYS A 106 5.30 7.85 7.68
CA CYS A 106 4.96 9.00 8.49
C CYS A 106 3.45 9.33 8.45
N SER A 107 2.71 8.92 7.42
CA SER A 107 1.23 8.89 7.47
C SER A 107 0.72 8.00 8.59
N ASN A 108 1.22 6.77 8.69
CA ASN A 108 0.77 5.82 9.69
C ASN A 108 1.23 6.17 11.11
N GLU A 109 2.50 6.51 11.34
CA GLU A 109 3.00 6.97 12.66
C GLU A 109 2.15 8.12 13.20
N ASN A 110 1.88 9.08 12.32
CA ASN A 110 1.08 10.22 12.71
C ASN A 110 -0.40 9.90 12.80
N ALA A 111 -0.90 8.87 12.14
CA ALA A 111 -2.24 8.35 12.36
C ALA A 111 -2.35 7.56 13.68
N TYR A 112 -1.27 6.99 14.20
CA TYR A 112 -1.27 6.32 15.50
C TYR A 112 -1.23 7.34 16.65
N LYS A 113 -0.34 8.35 16.59
CA LYS A 113 -0.20 9.39 17.64
C LYS A 113 -1.51 10.05 18.06
N ALA A 114 -2.05 10.94 17.28
CA ALA A 114 -3.41 10.79 16.81
C ALA A 114 -4.46 9.93 17.54
N MET A 115 -4.58 8.64 17.18
CA MET A 115 -5.50 7.71 17.83
C MET A 115 -5.25 7.69 19.34
N PHE A 116 -3.99 7.70 19.79
CA PHE A 116 -3.63 7.81 21.20
C PHE A 116 -4.05 9.14 21.84
N ILE A 117 -3.79 10.28 21.19
CA ILE A 117 -4.17 11.61 21.65
C ILE A 117 -5.68 11.67 21.81
N TRP A 118 -6.42 11.22 20.81
CA TRP A 118 -7.87 11.18 20.88
C TRP A 118 -8.36 10.26 22.00
N TYR A 119 -7.78 9.07 22.13
CA TYR A 119 -8.17 8.11 23.16
C TYR A 119 -7.98 8.71 24.55
N LYS A 120 -6.82 9.33 24.81
CA LYS A 120 -6.56 10.03 26.09
C LYS A 120 -7.43 11.26 26.29
N ASN A 121 -7.71 12.04 25.24
CA ASN A 121 -8.63 13.18 25.35
C ASN A 121 -10.06 12.71 25.68
N LYS A 122 -10.50 11.57 25.14
CA LYS A 122 -11.78 10.96 25.49
C LYS A 122 -11.83 10.56 26.97
N GLU A 123 -10.75 10.00 27.50
CA GLU A 123 -10.66 9.66 28.92
C GLU A 123 -10.62 10.90 29.83
N ARG A 124 -9.90 11.96 29.43
CA ARG A 124 -9.82 13.22 30.17
C ARG A 124 -11.11 14.05 30.09
N GLY A 125 -11.91 13.89 29.04
CA GLY A 125 -13.06 14.73 28.76
C GLY A 125 -12.64 16.17 28.41
N THR A 126 -13.15 17.15 29.16
CA THR A 126 -12.82 18.58 28.98
C THR A 126 -11.65 19.05 29.84
N ASN A 127 -11.05 18.16 30.63
CA ASN A 127 -9.95 18.51 31.52
C ASN A 127 -8.64 18.70 30.75
N SER A 128 -7.86 19.70 31.16
CA SER A 128 -6.46 19.84 30.71
C SER A 128 -5.60 18.67 31.23
N PRO A 129 -4.46 18.37 30.56
CA PRO A 129 -3.49 17.42 31.11
C PRO A 129 -3.05 17.79 32.52
N SER A 130 -2.93 16.79 33.39
CA SER A 130 -2.46 16.97 34.77
C SER A 130 -0.96 17.31 34.82
N ALA A 131 -0.50 17.88 35.94
CA ALA A 131 0.92 18.17 36.15
C ALA A 131 1.79 16.89 36.10
N ASP A 132 1.27 15.76 36.58
CA ASP A 132 1.95 14.47 36.52
C ASP A 132 2.06 13.96 35.08
N GLU A 133 1.01 14.10 34.26
CA GLU A 133 1.08 13.76 32.82
C GLU A 133 2.09 14.63 32.07
N VAL A 134 2.15 15.94 32.37
CA VAL A 134 3.09 16.86 31.74
C VAL A 134 4.53 16.58 32.15
N SER A 135 4.79 16.29 33.41
CA SER A 135 6.15 16.02 33.89
C SER A 135 6.67 14.63 33.47
N SER A 136 5.83 13.59 33.57
CA SER A 136 6.22 12.21 33.23
C SER A 136 6.39 11.97 31.72
N CYS A 137 5.67 12.70 30.85
CA CYS A 137 5.82 12.52 29.40
C CYS A 137 7.21 12.89 28.88
N MET A 138 7.86 13.88 29.51
CA MET A 138 9.19 14.36 29.11
C MET A 138 10.31 13.37 29.39
N ILE A 139 10.04 12.34 30.21
CA ILE A 139 10.99 11.29 30.60
C ILE A 139 10.50 9.89 30.19
N ASN A 140 9.55 9.80 29.25
CA ASN A 140 9.02 8.55 28.70
C ASN A 140 8.31 7.64 29.74
N GLN A 141 7.64 8.22 30.74
CA GLN A 141 6.95 7.48 31.79
C GLN A 141 5.44 7.77 31.81
N GLY A 142 4.68 6.83 32.40
CA GLY A 142 3.25 7.06 32.70
C GLY A 142 3.07 8.04 33.87
N PRO A 143 1.92 8.76 33.94
CA PRO A 143 0.77 8.68 33.02
C PRO A 143 0.91 9.48 31.71
N GLY A 144 1.96 10.31 31.57
CA GLY A 144 2.19 11.19 30.43
C GLY A 144 2.44 10.46 29.11
N CYS A 145 3.18 9.35 29.17
CA CYS A 145 3.32 8.38 28.10
C CYS A 145 2.46 7.15 28.43
N PRO A 146 1.22 7.05 27.89
CA PRO A 146 0.32 5.97 28.23
C PRO A 146 0.72 4.67 27.51
N ASP A 147 0.46 3.52 28.14
CA ASP A 147 0.74 2.20 27.57
C ASP A 147 -0.40 1.73 26.64
N LEU A 148 -0.78 2.56 25.67
CA LEU A 148 -1.84 2.23 24.69
C LEU A 148 -1.31 1.32 23.58
N SER A 149 -2.22 0.63 22.90
CA SER A 149 -1.86 -0.26 21.78
C SER A 149 -2.61 0.04 20.47
N ILE A 150 -2.03 -0.39 19.35
CA ILE A 150 -2.68 -0.44 18.04
C ILE A 150 -2.82 -1.91 17.65
N LEU A 151 -4.05 -2.33 17.35
CA LEU A 151 -4.29 -3.67 16.81
C LEU A 151 -3.96 -3.69 15.32
N SER A 152 -3.19 -4.69 14.91
CA SER A 152 -2.78 -4.93 13.52
C SER A 152 -3.03 -6.39 13.14
N PHE A 153 -2.80 -6.74 11.87
CA PHE A 153 -3.09 -8.06 11.34
C PHE A 153 -1.83 -8.77 10.86
N MET A 154 -1.75 -10.09 11.08
CA MET A 154 -0.72 -10.94 10.49
C MET A 154 -0.71 -10.78 8.96
N GLY A 155 0.47 -10.71 8.35
CA GLY A 155 0.63 -10.41 6.92
C GLY A 155 0.59 -8.91 6.55
N GLY A 156 0.18 -8.02 7.46
CA GLY A 156 0.09 -6.58 7.18
C GLY A 156 1.45 -5.91 6.95
N PHE A 157 1.47 -4.83 6.17
CA PHE A 157 2.65 -3.97 5.98
C PHE A 157 2.27 -2.50 6.03
N HIS A 158 2.77 -1.80 7.05
CA HIS A 158 2.37 -0.42 7.36
C HIS A 158 3.56 0.55 7.41
N GLY A 159 4.74 0.10 7.00
CA GLY A 159 5.98 0.88 6.97
C GLY A 159 7.07 0.28 7.84
N ARG A 160 8.20 0.97 7.95
CA ARG A 160 9.43 0.45 8.59
C ARG A 160 10.01 1.34 9.69
N THR A 161 9.41 2.49 9.98
CA THR A 161 9.69 3.22 11.22
C THR A 161 9.16 2.42 12.41
N LEU A 162 9.69 2.60 13.63
CA LEU A 162 9.46 1.66 14.73
C LEU A 162 7.97 1.42 15.07
N GLY A 163 7.12 2.45 15.06
CA GLY A 163 5.67 2.29 15.32
C GLY A 163 4.95 1.59 14.15
N CYS A 164 5.29 1.96 12.91
CA CYS A 164 4.82 1.25 11.72
C CYS A 164 5.28 -0.21 11.67
N LEU A 165 6.51 -0.48 12.13
CA LEU A 165 7.09 -1.81 12.09
C LEU A 165 6.45 -2.73 13.13
N ALA A 166 6.04 -2.19 14.28
CA ALA A 166 5.27 -2.94 15.28
C ALA A 166 3.91 -3.43 14.77
N THR A 167 3.36 -2.72 13.79
CA THR A 167 2.09 -3.09 13.12
C THR A 167 2.31 -3.78 11.77
N THR A 168 3.57 -3.99 11.37
CA THR A 168 3.95 -4.76 10.18
C THR A 168 4.28 -6.19 10.57
N HIS A 169 3.77 -7.17 9.83
CA HIS A 169 3.95 -8.61 10.05
C HIS A 169 4.11 -9.37 8.74
N SER A 170 4.86 -8.80 7.80
CA SER A 170 4.94 -9.30 6.42
C SER A 170 6.03 -10.34 6.20
N LYS A 171 7.27 -10.10 6.66
CA LYS A 171 8.45 -10.96 6.43
C LYS A 171 9.42 -10.88 7.60
N VAL A 172 10.10 -11.98 7.91
CA VAL A 172 11.09 -12.05 9.01
C VAL A 172 12.19 -11.01 8.84
N ILE A 173 12.76 -10.89 7.63
CA ILE A 173 13.85 -9.95 7.33
C ILE A 173 13.47 -8.47 7.52
N HIS A 174 12.18 -8.15 7.59
CA HIS A 174 11.74 -6.78 7.89
C HIS A 174 11.77 -6.47 9.40
N LYS A 175 11.72 -7.49 10.27
CA LYS A 175 11.50 -7.30 11.71
C LYS A 175 12.62 -7.81 12.61
N LEU A 176 13.35 -8.84 12.17
CA LEU A 176 14.41 -9.45 12.96
C LEU A 176 15.41 -8.38 13.43
N ASP A 177 15.89 -8.51 14.67
CA ASP A 177 16.86 -7.63 15.33
C ASP A 177 16.39 -6.18 15.61
N ILE A 178 15.11 -5.86 15.40
CA ILE A 178 14.56 -4.52 15.66
C ILE A 178 13.63 -4.56 16.89
N PRO A 179 13.84 -3.69 17.90
CA PRO A 179 12.91 -3.55 19.03
C PRO A 179 11.48 -3.29 18.58
N SER A 180 10.50 -3.80 19.33
CA SER A 180 9.09 -3.68 18.98
C SER A 180 8.24 -3.36 20.20
N PHE A 181 6.97 -3.08 19.95
CA PHE A 181 5.96 -2.87 20.98
C PHE A 181 5.15 -4.15 21.15
N ASP A 182 4.92 -4.55 22.40
CA ASP A 182 3.94 -5.58 22.72
C ASP A 182 2.55 -4.96 22.46
N TRP A 183 1.99 -5.21 21.28
CA TRP A 183 0.67 -4.79 20.78
C TRP A 183 -0.12 -5.98 20.19
N PRO A 184 -1.47 -5.93 20.11
CA PRO A 184 -2.26 -7.04 19.57
C PRO A 184 -2.03 -7.26 18.07
N ILE A 185 -1.92 -8.54 17.72
CA ILE A 185 -1.81 -9.02 16.34
C ILE A 185 -2.92 -10.04 16.12
N ALA A 186 -3.88 -9.71 15.28
CA ALA A 186 -4.98 -10.60 14.90
C ALA A 186 -4.62 -11.38 13.62
N SER A 187 -5.23 -12.54 13.43
CA SER A 187 -5.19 -13.24 12.14
C SER A 187 -5.94 -12.47 11.04
N PHE A 188 -5.36 -12.35 9.85
CA PHE A 188 -6.08 -11.93 8.64
C PHE A 188 -6.67 -13.16 7.93
N PRO A 189 -7.89 -13.09 7.34
CA PRO A 189 -8.51 -14.23 6.69
C PRO A 189 -7.66 -14.81 5.56
N ARG A 190 -7.47 -16.12 5.55
CA ARG A 190 -6.78 -16.82 4.45
C ARG A 190 -7.80 -17.58 3.59
N LEU A 191 -8.31 -16.91 2.56
CA LEU A 191 -9.32 -17.49 1.68
C LEU A 191 -8.79 -18.70 0.89
N GLN A 192 -9.65 -19.70 0.75
CA GLN A 192 -9.50 -20.84 -0.14
C GLN A 192 -10.10 -20.52 -1.51
N TYR A 193 -9.49 -21.06 -2.57
CA TYR A 193 -9.80 -20.78 -3.97
C TYR A 193 -9.96 -22.10 -4.75
N PRO A 194 -10.85 -22.18 -5.76
CA PRO A 194 -11.73 -21.11 -6.27
C PRO A 194 -12.79 -20.65 -5.26
N LEU A 195 -13.13 -19.34 -5.26
CA LEU A 195 -13.96 -18.76 -4.19
C LEU A 195 -15.36 -19.39 -4.14
N GLU A 196 -15.88 -19.78 -5.30
CA GLU A 196 -17.21 -20.36 -5.51
C GLU A 196 -17.33 -21.76 -4.89
N GLU A 197 -16.22 -22.47 -4.73
CA GLU A 197 -16.18 -23.82 -4.15
C GLU A 197 -16.06 -23.79 -2.62
N PHE A 198 -15.49 -22.71 -2.05
CA PHE A 198 -15.17 -22.60 -0.62
C PHE A 198 -15.97 -21.53 0.12
N VAL A 199 -17.20 -21.23 -0.34
CA VAL A 199 -18.03 -20.14 0.21
C VAL A 199 -18.23 -20.28 1.73
N ARG A 200 -18.53 -21.50 2.20
CA ARG A 200 -18.80 -21.76 3.62
C ARG A 200 -17.54 -21.64 4.47
N GLU A 201 -16.46 -22.25 4.02
CA GLU A 201 -15.16 -22.29 4.69
C GLU A 201 -14.58 -20.88 4.80
N ASN A 202 -14.69 -20.09 3.73
CA ASN A 202 -14.25 -18.70 3.70
C ASN A 202 -15.07 -17.82 4.66
N ALA A 203 -16.39 -17.99 4.72
CA ALA A 203 -17.24 -17.27 5.67
C ALA A 203 -16.92 -17.63 7.13
N GLN A 204 -16.60 -18.91 7.40
CA GLN A 204 -16.19 -19.38 8.73
C GLN A 204 -14.83 -18.81 9.13
N GLU A 205 -13.86 -18.78 8.22
CA GLU A 205 -12.53 -18.19 8.48
C GLU A 205 -12.62 -16.68 8.76
N GLU A 206 -13.40 -15.94 7.98
CA GLU A 206 -13.63 -14.51 8.23
C GLU A 206 -14.31 -14.25 9.58
N ALA A 207 -15.31 -15.06 9.94
CA ALA A 207 -15.98 -14.96 11.23
C ALA A 207 -15.03 -15.23 12.40
N ARG A 208 -14.20 -16.28 12.30
CA ARG A 208 -13.18 -16.62 13.29
C ARG A 208 -12.18 -15.47 13.50
N CYS A 209 -11.70 -14.86 12.41
CA CYS A 209 -10.82 -13.69 12.47
C CYS A 209 -11.48 -12.49 13.17
N LEU A 210 -12.76 -12.24 12.93
CA LEU A 210 -13.49 -11.13 13.57
C LEU A 210 -13.69 -11.38 15.08
N GLU A 211 -14.02 -12.60 15.47
CA GLU A 211 -14.12 -13.00 16.89
C GLU A 211 -12.78 -12.81 17.61
N GLU A 212 -11.68 -13.25 16.99
CA GLU A 212 -10.32 -13.05 17.52
C GLU A 212 -9.98 -11.56 17.73
N VAL A 213 -10.43 -10.67 16.83
CA VAL A 213 -10.24 -9.22 17.00
C VAL A 213 -10.97 -8.70 18.24
N GLU A 214 -12.22 -9.11 18.47
CA GLU A 214 -12.97 -8.70 19.67
C GLU A 214 -12.31 -9.21 20.96
N ASP A 215 -11.90 -10.48 20.97
CA ASP A 215 -11.20 -11.10 22.09
C ASP A 215 -9.89 -10.38 22.42
N LEU A 216 -9.12 -10.02 21.39
CA LEU A 216 -7.89 -9.24 21.57
C LEU A 216 -8.19 -7.86 22.18
N ILE A 217 -9.22 -7.15 21.70
CA ILE A 217 -9.58 -5.84 22.27
C ILE A 217 -9.90 -5.95 23.77
N VAL A 218 -10.66 -6.98 24.18
CA VAL A 218 -11.00 -7.23 25.59
C VAL A 218 -9.76 -7.60 26.40
N LYS A 219 -8.98 -8.56 25.91
CA LYS A 219 -7.75 -9.04 26.56
C LYS A 219 -6.73 -7.93 26.78
N TRP A 220 -6.54 -7.05 25.81
CA TRP A 220 -5.59 -5.95 25.87
C TRP A 220 -6.03 -4.84 26.82
N ARG A 221 -7.34 -4.59 26.91
CA ARG A 221 -7.89 -3.71 27.97
C ARG A 221 -7.61 -4.28 29.37
N GLN A 222 -7.80 -5.59 29.58
CA GLN A 222 -7.55 -6.24 30.87
C GLN A 222 -6.06 -6.23 31.25
N LYS A 223 -5.15 -6.24 30.27
CA LYS A 223 -3.70 -6.10 30.48
C LYS A 223 -3.26 -4.68 30.88
N GLY A 224 -4.16 -3.71 30.97
CA GLY A 224 -3.81 -2.30 31.17
C GLY A 224 -3.25 -1.63 29.92
N LYS A 225 -3.35 -2.28 28.74
CA LYS A 225 -2.82 -1.80 27.46
C LYS A 225 -3.90 -1.60 26.40
N PRO A 226 -4.94 -0.77 26.66
CA PRO A 226 -6.13 -0.74 25.83
C PRO A 226 -5.83 -0.36 24.37
N VAL A 227 -6.59 -0.98 23.45
CA VAL A 227 -6.48 -0.75 22.01
C VAL A 227 -7.10 0.61 21.67
N ALA A 228 -6.26 1.55 21.24
CA ALA A 228 -6.68 2.89 20.84
C ALA A 228 -7.15 2.96 19.38
N GLY A 229 -6.71 2.03 18.54
CA GLY A 229 -7.04 1.99 17.12
C GLY A 229 -6.73 0.64 16.47
N ILE A 230 -7.31 0.44 15.28
CA ILE A 230 -7.08 -0.73 14.43
C ILE A 230 -6.53 -0.23 13.10
N VAL A 231 -5.47 -0.86 12.59
CA VAL A 231 -4.91 -0.61 11.26
C VAL A 231 -5.05 -1.87 10.40
N VAL A 232 -5.50 -1.70 9.15
CA VAL A 232 -5.73 -2.79 8.21
C VAL A 232 -5.65 -2.28 6.77
N GLU A 233 -5.09 -3.11 5.87
CA GLU A 233 -5.13 -2.89 4.42
C GLU A 233 -6.40 -3.50 3.82
N PRO A 234 -7.09 -2.85 2.85
CA PRO A 234 -8.22 -3.46 2.15
C PRO A 234 -7.87 -4.74 1.38
N ILE A 235 -6.63 -4.82 0.89
CA ILE A 235 -5.99 -6.03 0.34
C ILE A 235 -4.55 -5.98 0.84
N GLN A 236 -4.10 -6.97 1.61
CA GLN A 236 -2.72 -6.95 2.13
C GLN A 236 -1.74 -7.14 1.00
N ALA A 237 -0.82 -6.21 0.78
CA ALA A 237 0.07 -6.25 -0.38
C ALA A 237 1.33 -7.08 -0.13
N GLU A 238 2.27 -6.57 0.67
CA GLU A 238 3.58 -7.21 0.89
C GLU A 238 3.48 -8.61 1.51
N GLY A 239 2.45 -8.84 2.34
CA GLY A 239 2.16 -10.13 2.97
C GLY A 239 1.68 -11.23 2.03
N GLY A 240 1.47 -10.94 0.74
CA GLY A 240 1.13 -11.95 -0.27
C GLY A 240 -0.20 -11.74 -0.98
N ASP A 241 -0.62 -10.50 -1.22
CA ASP A 241 -1.90 -10.18 -1.89
C ASP A 241 -3.08 -10.92 -1.23
N ASN A 242 -3.23 -10.81 0.09
CA ASN A 242 -4.33 -11.46 0.83
C ASN A 242 -5.61 -10.62 0.71
N HIS A 243 -6.68 -11.24 0.20
CA HIS A 243 -8.00 -10.62 0.07
C HIS A 243 -8.93 -11.09 1.21
N ALA A 244 -9.94 -10.27 1.50
CA ALA A 244 -11.10 -10.63 2.31
C ALA A 244 -12.35 -10.03 1.66
N SER A 245 -13.53 -10.54 2.03
CA SER A 245 -14.80 -10.07 1.52
C SER A 245 -15.11 -8.64 1.97
N PRO A 246 -15.93 -7.87 1.22
CA PRO A 246 -16.42 -6.58 1.70
C PRO A 246 -17.18 -6.67 3.03
N ASP A 247 -17.88 -7.78 3.28
CA ASP A 247 -18.64 -8.03 4.51
C ASP A 247 -17.71 -8.13 5.73
N PHE A 248 -16.56 -8.78 5.60
CA PHE A 248 -15.51 -8.79 6.63
C PHE A 248 -15.11 -7.37 7.05
N PHE A 249 -14.83 -6.48 6.10
CA PHE A 249 -14.43 -5.10 6.41
C PHE A 249 -15.57 -4.26 7.01
N ILE A 250 -16.81 -4.47 6.57
CA ILE A 250 -18.00 -3.81 7.17
C ILE A 250 -18.16 -4.24 8.63
N LYS A 251 -18.05 -5.54 8.92
CA LYS A 251 -18.13 -6.08 10.28
C LYS A 251 -16.97 -5.58 11.14
N LEU A 252 -15.73 -5.62 10.63
CA LEU A 252 -14.56 -5.07 11.31
C LEU A 252 -14.73 -3.57 11.62
N ARG A 253 -15.29 -2.80 10.68
CA ARG A 253 -15.61 -1.38 10.90
C ARG A 253 -16.61 -1.18 12.04
N ASN A 254 -17.61 -2.04 12.17
CA ASN A 254 -18.59 -1.99 13.26
C ASN A 254 -17.94 -2.29 14.61
N ILE A 255 -17.03 -3.26 14.67
CA ILE A 255 -16.19 -3.52 15.86
C ILE A 255 -15.40 -2.25 16.24
N ALA A 256 -14.77 -1.61 15.25
CA ALA A 256 -13.89 -0.45 15.43
C ALA A 256 -14.60 0.87 15.76
N ARG A 257 -15.92 1.01 15.52
CA ARG A 257 -16.63 2.31 15.48
C ARG A 257 -16.74 3.07 16.81
N LYS A 258 -15.98 2.66 17.82
CA LYS A 258 -16.01 3.18 19.19
C LYS A 258 -15.04 4.39 19.44
N GLY A 259 -14.35 4.97 18.42
CA GLY A 259 -14.04 6.44 18.26
C GLY A 259 -12.70 6.94 17.55
N TYR A 260 -12.43 8.29 17.38
CA TYR A 260 -11.44 8.93 16.42
C TYR A 260 -10.82 10.38 16.66
N ARG A 261 -9.52 10.69 16.30
CA ARG A 261 -8.89 11.89 15.54
C ARG A 261 -7.51 12.58 15.98
N ILE A 262 -6.78 13.36 15.10
CA ILE A 262 -5.25 13.42 14.88
C ILE A 262 -4.53 14.76 14.41
N PHE A 263 -3.18 15.02 14.65
CA PHE A 263 -2.24 16.09 14.07
C PHE A 263 -0.65 15.85 14.02
N ASN A 264 0.19 16.65 13.25
CA ASN A 264 1.70 16.93 13.28
C ASN A 264 2.32 17.91 12.18
N THR A 265 3.67 18.08 12.14
CA THR A 265 4.51 19.23 11.67
C THR A 265 4.91 19.39 10.18
N TRP A 266 5.24 18.36 9.37
CA TRP A 266 5.85 18.57 8.03
C TRP A 266 4.87 18.54 6.86
N MET A 267 3.65 18.09 7.10
CA MET A 267 2.50 18.24 6.21
C MET A 267 2.76 17.99 4.69
N GLY A 268 3.63 17.05 4.29
CA GLY A 268 3.86 16.70 2.87
C GLY A 268 4.80 17.64 2.09
N ASP A 269 4.53 17.83 0.79
CA ASP A 269 5.35 18.62 -0.14
C ASP A 269 4.44 19.24 -1.22
N PRO A 270 4.36 20.58 -1.35
CA PRO A 270 3.49 21.23 -2.33
C PRO A 270 3.74 20.83 -3.78
N SER A 271 4.99 20.50 -4.14
CA SER A 271 5.32 20.05 -5.50
C SER A 271 4.57 18.75 -5.83
N LYS A 272 4.34 17.88 -4.84
CA LYS A 272 3.58 16.64 -5.01
C LYS A 272 2.09 16.91 -5.20
N ASN A 273 1.56 17.99 -4.62
CA ASN A 273 0.16 18.39 -4.85
C ASN A 273 -0.03 18.88 -6.29
N VAL A 274 0.94 19.59 -6.89
CA VAL A 274 0.89 19.99 -8.31
C VAL A 274 0.78 18.75 -9.21
N PHE A 275 1.64 17.74 -8.99
CA PHE A 275 1.57 16.48 -9.72
C PHE A 275 0.25 15.75 -9.47
N LEU A 276 -0.19 15.65 -8.21
CA LEU A 276 -1.41 14.94 -7.84
C LEU A 276 -2.65 15.56 -8.49
N THR A 277 -2.77 16.88 -8.51
CA THR A 277 -3.88 17.56 -9.20
C THR A 277 -3.93 17.15 -10.67
N GLU A 278 -2.79 17.17 -11.38
CA GLU A 278 -2.78 16.79 -12.80
C GLU A 278 -3.03 15.29 -13.02
N VAL A 279 -2.52 14.43 -12.13
CA VAL A 279 -2.84 12.99 -12.15
C VAL A 279 -4.35 12.77 -12.02
N LEU A 280 -5.01 13.45 -11.07
CA LEU A 280 -6.45 13.33 -10.87
C LEU A 280 -7.24 13.88 -12.06
N ASN A 281 -6.76 14.95 -12.70
CA ASN A 281 -7.36 15.47 -13.93
C ASN A 281 -7.28 14.46 -15.07
N VAL A 282 -6.13 13.82 -15.26
CA VAL A 282 -5.93 12.74 -16.25
C VAL A 282 -6.87 11.57 -15.96
N ILE A 283 -6.91 11.09 -14.71
CA ILE A 283 -7.78 9.97 -14.30
C ILE A 283 -9.25 10.24 -14.66
N ARG A 284 -9.74 11.45 -14.39
CA ARG A 284 -11.13 11.84 -14.69
C ARG A 284 -11.36 12.02 -16.19
N ARG A 285 -10.49 12.78 -16.86
CA ARG A 285 -10.64 13.13 -18.29
C ARG A 285 -10.56 11.91 -19.19
N GLU A 286 -9.72 10.94 -18.84
CA GLU A 286 -9.46 9.73 -19.63
C GLU A 286 -10.21 8.50 -19.10
N ASN A 287 -11.06 8.70 -18.07
CA ASN A 287 -11.89 7.67 -17.45
C ASN A 287 -11.09 6.40 -17.06
N LEU A 288 -9.95 6.61 -16.39
CA LEU A 288 -8.99 5.53 -16.13
C LEU A 288 -9.49 4.48 -15.13
N LEU A 289 -10.50 4.77 -14.32
CA LEU A 289 -11.10 3.77 -13.43
C LEU A 289 -11.88 2.70 -14.21
N ASP A 290 -12.56 3.09 -15.29
CA ASP A 290 -13.22 2.14 -16.18
C ASP A 290 -12.19 1.35 -16.99
N GLU A 291 -11.09 1.98 -17.42
CA GLU A 291 -9.98 1.28 -18.07
C GLU A 291 -9.35 0.22 -17.13
N VAL A 292 -9.11 0.54 -15.86
CA VAL A 292 -8.61 -0.42 -14.86
C VAL A 292 -9.59 -1.59 -14.68
N THR A 293 -10.89 -1.33 -14.70
CA THR A 293 -11.91 -2.38 -14.60
C THR A 293 -11.87 -3.30 -15.81
N ARG A 294 -11.79 -2.75 -17.02
CA ARG A 294 -11.75 -3.52 -18.28
C ARG A 294 -10.45 -4.31 -18.44
N SER A 295 -9.31 -3.63 -18.37
CA SER A 295 -7.99 -4.25 -18.51
C SER A 295 -7.69 -5.24 -17.38
N GLY A 296 -8.14 -4.95 -16.16
CA GLY A 296 -8.06 -5.85 -15.02
C GLY A 296 -8.85 -7.14 -15.21
N LYS A 297 -10.05 -7.06 -15.80
CA LYS A 297 -10.84 -8.26 -16.15
C LYS A 297 -10.11 -9.16 -17.15
N VAL A 298 -9.51 -8.58 -18.19
CA VAL A 298 -8.72 -9.33 -19.18
C VAL A 298 -7.51 -10.00 -18.51
N LEU A 299 -6.76 -9.26 -17.70
CA LEU A 299 -5.62 -9.79 -16.96
C LEU A 299 -6.02 -10.96 -16.06
N LEU A 300 -7.05 -10.77 -15.23
CA LEU A 300 -7.49 -11.78 -14.27
C LEU A 300 -8.02 -13.05 -14.97
N GLN A 301 -8.81 -12.88 -16.03
CA GLN A 301 -9.32 -14.00 -16.83
C GLN A 301 -8.18 -14.80 -17.46
N GLY A 302 -7.18 -14.12 -18.04
CA GLY A 302 -6.00 -14.78 -18.57
C GLY A 302 -5.17 -15.51 -17.51
N LEU A 303 -5.08 -14.96 -16.28
CA LEU A 303 -4.44 -15.66 -15.17
C LEU A 303 -5.19 -16.93 -14.77
N TYR A 304 -6.53 -16.92 -14.78
CA TYR A 304 -7.32 -18.13 -14.56
C TYR A 304 -7.09 -19.19 -15.64
N GLU A 305 -7.01 -18.78 -16.91
CA GLU A 305 -6.72 -19.67 -18.03
C GLU A 305 -5.32 -20.29 -17.92
N LEU A 306 -4.30 -19.48 -17.62
CA LEU A 306 -2.94 -19.98 -17.41
C LEU A 306 -2.84 -20.89 -16.19
N GLN A 307 -3.56 -20.59 -15.10
CA GLN A 307 -3.63 -21.49 -13.96
C GLN A 307 -4.26 -22.84 -14.33
N ALA A 308 -5.34 -22.83 -15.10
CA ALA A 308 -6.01 -24.06 -15.54
C ALA A 308 -5.11 -24.88 -16.49
N GLN A 309 -4.30 -24.21 -17.31
CA GLN A 309 -3.36 -24.85 -18.23
C GLN A 309 -2.10 -25.39 -17.53
N TYR A 310 -1.59 -24.68 -16.51
CA TYR A 310 -0.37 -25.03 -15.78
C TYR A 310 -0.62 -25.21 -14.27
N PRO A 311 -1.53 -26.12 -13.84
CA PRO A 311 -1.96 -26.25 -12.44
C PRO A 311 -0.85 -26.79 -11.51
N HIS A 312 0.21 -27.37 -12.08
CA HIS A 312 1.39 -27.84 -11.34
C HIS A 312 2.39 -26.70 -11.05
N ILE A 313 2.22 -25.53 -11.68
CA ILE A 313 3.07 -24.34 -11.52
C ILE A 313 2.32 -23.23 -10.79
N LEU A 314 1.06 -22.99 -11.17
CA LEU A 314 0.28 -21.83 -10.74
C LEU A 314 -0.96 -22.27 -9.94
N SER A 315 -1.32 -21.46 -8.95
CA SER A 315 -2.53 -21.65 -8.14
C SER A 315 -3.04 -20.32 -7.56
N ARG A 316 -4.29 -20.31 -7.09
CA ARG A 316 -4.90 -19.20 -6.34
C ARG A 316 -4.83 -17.83 -7.05
N ALA A 317 -5.03 -17.81 -8.37
CA ALA A 317 -5.23 -16.57 -9.11
C ALA A 317 -6.37 -15.74 -8.49
N ARG A 318 -6.13 -14.44 -8.31
CA ARG A 318 -7.02 -13.53 -7.59
C ARG A 318 -6.76 -12.08 -8.00
N GLY A 319 -7.75 -11.22 -7.80
CA GLY A 319 -7.54 -9.78 -7.97
C GLY A 319 -8.82 -8.97 -7.98
N GLN A 320 -8.64 -7.64 -7.95
CA GLN A 320 -9.71 -6.67 -8.14
C GLN A 320 -9.19 -5.50 -9.00
N GLY A 321 -9.85 -5.23 -10.13
CA GLY A 321 -9.27 -4.37 -11.16
C GLY A 321 -7.95 -4.96 -11.66
N THR A 322 -6.92 -4.13 -11.82
CA THR A 322 -5.57 -4.58 -12.19
C THR A 322 -4.71 -5.01 -10.99
N PHE A 323 -5.23 -4.94 -9.77
CA PHE A 323 -4.56 -5.39 -8.55
C PHE A 323 -4.74 -6.92 -8.42
N CYS A 324 -3.93 -7.65 -9.20
CA CYS A 324 -4.01 -9.10 -9.31
C CYS A 324 -2.77 -9.79 -8.75
N ALA A 325 -2.90 -11.08 -8.44
CA ALA A 325 -1.80 -11.97 -8.08
C ALA A 325 -2.11 -13.43 -8.43
N VAL A 326 -1.05 -14.25 -8.50
CA VAL A 326 -1.10 -15.71 -8.61
C VAL A 326 0.02 -16.32 -7.78
N ASP A 327 -0.26 -17.43 -7.09
CA ASP A 327 0.76 -18.16 -6.34
C ASP A 327 1.50 -19.10 -7.29
N ALA A 328 2.84 -19.08 -7.26
CA ALA A 328 3.65 -20.12 -7.86
C ALA A 328 3.75 -21.34 -6.91
N ARG A 329 4.22 -22.48 -7.43
CA ARG A 329 4.41 -23.72 -6.65
C ARG A 329 5.24 -23.49 -5.39
N ASP A 330 6.36 -22.80 -5.54
CA ASP A 330 7.36 -22.50 -4.52
C ASP A 330 8.10 -21.19 -4.84
N ASP A 331 8.92 -20.72 -3.91
CA ASP A 331 9.70 -19.47 -3.99
C ASP A 331 10.75 -19.52 -5.11
N VAL A 332 11.44 -20.65 -5.28
CA VAL A 332 12.42 -20.86 -6.36
C VAL A 332 11.77 -20.75 -7.74
N THR A 333 10.60 -21.37 -7.91
CA THR A 333 9.80 -21.29 -9.14
C THR A 333 9.34 -19.85 -9.36
N ARG A 334 8.86 -19.16 -8.32
CA ARG A 334 8.46 -17.74 -8.38
C ARG A 334 9.61 -16.88 -8.88
N ASP A 335 10.78 -16.95 -8.25
CA ASP A 335 11.93 -16.11 -8.57
C ASP A 335 12.43 -16.38 -10.00
N ASN A 336 12.46 -17.65 -10.43
CA ASN A 336 12.81 -18.00 -11.81
C ASN A 336 11.81 -17.47 -12.84
N LEU A 337 10.51 -17.53 -12.56
CA LEU A 337 9.49 -16.97 -13.44
C LEU A 337 9.64 -15.45 -13.57
N LEU A 338 9.91 -14.74 -12.47
CA LEU A 338 10.18 -13.29 -12.51
C LEU A 338 11.39 -12.96 -13.40
N LEU A 339 12.50 -13.70 -13.23
CA LEU A 339 13.72 -13.49 -14.02
C LEU A 339 13.50 -13.78 -15.51
N LYS A 340 12.96 -14.95 -15.85
CA LYS A 340 12.70 -15.33 -17.24
C LYS A 340 11.72 -14.38 -17.95
N THR A 341 10.68 -13.94 -17.24
CA THR A 341 9.70 -13.00 -17.83
C THR A 341 10.32 -11.63 -18.04
N ARG A 342 11.18 -11.17 -17.13
CA ARG A 342 11.96 -9.94 -17.30
C ARG A 342 12.90 -10.02 -18.50
N ASP A 343 13.61 -11.14 -18.65
CA ASP A 343 14.53 -11.35 -19.76
C ASP A 343 13.77 -11.43 -21.11
N LYS A 344 12.48 -11.79 -21.11
CA LYS A 344 11.55 -11.67 -22.26
C LYS A 344 10.85 -10.30 -22.37
N GLY A 345 11.24 -9.31 -21.56
CA GLY A 345 10.78 -7.92 -21.69
C GLY A 345 9.55 -7.54 -20.85
N VAL A 346 9.22 -8.28 -19.78
CA VAL A 346 8.13 -7.90 -18.86
C VAL A 346 8.58 -7.93 -17.41
N LEU A 347 8.48 -6.79 -16.71
CA LEU A 347 8.83 -6.66 -15.31
C LEU A 347 7.62 -6.98 -14.42
N LEU A 348 7.80 -7.94 -13.50
CA LEU A 348 6.81 -8.39 -12.54
C LEU A 348 7.32 -8.21 -11.11
N GLY A 349 6.41 -8.18 -10.13
CA GLY A 349 6.76 -8.12 -8.71
C GLY A 349 6.48 -9.44 -7.97
N GLY A 350 7.30 -9.77 -6.97
CA GLY A 350 6.99 -10.82 -6.00
C GLY A 350 6.37 -10.25 -4.71
N CYS A 351 5.54 -11.03 -4.03
CA CYS A 351 5.04 -10.77 -2.68
C CYS A 351 4.86 -12.06 -1.89
N GLY A 352 4.69 -11.96 -0.56
CA GLY A 352 4.69 -13.12 0.32
C GLY A 352 5.92 -14.00 0.09
N ASP A 353 5.73 -15.30 0.27
CA ASP A 353 6.79 -16.30 0.06
C ASP A 353 6.91 -16.65 -1.43
N ARG A 354 5.78 -16.96 -2.09
CA ARG A 354 5.75 -17.58 -3.44
C ARG A 354 4.78 -16.93 -4.42
N SER A 355 4.27 -15.73 -4.15
CA SER A 355 3.28 -15.07 -5.03
C SER A 355 3.96 -14.14 -6.04
N ILE A 356 3.37 -14.07 -7.24
CA ILE A 356 3.64 -13.08 -8.29
C ILE A 356 2.47 -12.09 -8.29
N ARG A 357 2.76 -10.79 -8.30
CA ARG A 357 1.77 -9.71 -8.25
C ARG A 357 1.91 -8.73 -9.40
N PHE A 358 0.77 -8.12 -9.73
CA PHE A 358 0.63 -7.18 -10.83
C PHE A 358 0.18 -5.83 -10.26
N ARG A 359 0.96 -4.80 -10.56
CA ARG A 359 0.76 -3.39 -10.19
C ARG A 359 1.04 -2.51 -11.41
N PRO A 360 0.28 -2.64 -12.51
CA PRO A 360 0.47 -1.79 -13.66
C PRO A 360 0.00 -0.34 -13.38
N ALA A 361 0.45 0.61 -14.19
CA ALA A 361 -0.03 1.98 -14.11
C ALA A 361 -1.50 2.05 -14.56
N LEU A 362 -2.21 3.12 -14.21
CA LEU A 362 -3.62 3.32 -14.57
C LEU A 362 -3.84 3.50 -16.08
N VAL A 363 -2.77 3.73 -16.84
CA VAL A 363 -2.77 3.80 -18.31
C VAL A 363 -2.50 2.44 -18.98
N PHE A 364 -2.45 1.36 -18.19
CA PHE A 364 -2.43 -0.01 -18.69
C PHE A 364 -3.75 -0.37 -19.35
N LYS A 365 -3.68 -1.17 -20.41
CA LYS A 365 -4.79 -1.41 -21.33
C LYS A 365 -4.86 -2.89 -21.66
N GLU A 366 -6.01 -3.32 -22.19
CA GLU A 366 -6.24 -4.72 -22.59
C GLU A 366 -5.13 -5.29 -23.49
N TYR A 367 -4.63 -4.53 -24.47
CA TYR A 367 -3.54 -5.01 -25.33
C TYR A 367 -2.22 -5.25 -24.58
N HIS A 368 -1.94 -4.49 -23.52
CA HIS A 368 -0.78 -4.74 -22.66
C HIS A 368 -0.99 -6.02 -21.84
N ALA A 369 -2.23 -6.30 -21.42
CA ALA A 369 -2.57 -7.56 -20.75
C ALA A 369 -2.34 -8.75 -21.68
N HIS A 370 -2.81 -8.69 -22.93
CA HIS A 370 -2.55 -9.73 -23.93
C HIS A 370 -1.06 -9.90 -24.23
N GLN A 371 -0.31 -8.80 -24.35
CA GLN A 371 1.15 -8.87 -24.53
C GLN A 371 1.82 -9.63 -23.37
N PHE A 372 1.48 -9.30 -22.13
CA PHE A 372 1.99 -10.01 -20.96
C PHE A 372 1.57 -11.49 -20.98
N LEU A 373 0.29 -11.79 -21.16
CA LEU A 373 -0.25 -13.15 -21.09
C LEU A 373 0.41 -14.06 -22.13
N ASN A 374 0.63 -13.56 -23.34
CA ASN A 374 1.32 -14.30 -24.40
C ASN A 374 2.79 -14.61 -24.00
N ILE A 375 3.54 -13.60 -23.55
CA ILE A 375 4.93 -13.78 -23.12
C ILE A 375 5.02 -14.73 -21.92
N PHE A 376 4.10 -14.59 -20.97
CA PHE A 376 4.10 -15.39 -19.75
C PHE A 376 3.72 -16.85 -20.05
N ASN A 377 2.78 -17.10 -20.96
CA ASN A 377 2.49 -18.44 -21.47
C ASN A 377 3.73 -19.10 -22.08
N ASP A 378 4.49 -18.37 -22.91
CA ASP A 378 5.71 -18.91 -23.51
C ASP A 378 6.73 -19.28 -22.43
N VAL A 379 6.92 -18.43 -21.41
CA VAL A 379 7.81 -18.73 -20.27
C VAL A 379 7.34 -19.96 -19.49
N LEU A 380 6.03 -20.09 -19.24
CA LEU A 380 5.46 -21.24 -18.54
C LEU A 380 5.63 -22.54 -19.33
N SER A 381 5.48 -22.49 -20.66
CA SER A 381 5.64 -23.67 -21.53
C SER A 381 7.05 -24.26 -21.51
N GLU A 382 8.07 -23.45 -21.18
CA GLU A 382 9.46 -23.87 -21.01
C GLU A 382 9.73 -24.48 -19.63
N TYR A 383 8.81 -24.33 -18.68
CA TYR A 383 8.89 -24.87 -17.33
C TYR A 383 8.22 -26.26 -17.32
N LYS A 384 9.05 -27.31 -17.29
CA LYS A 384 8.58 -28.70 -17.22
C LYS A 384 8.31 -29.16 -15.79
#